data_AF-A0A1H3C432-F1
#
_entry.id   AF-A0A1H3C432-F1
#
_cell.length_a   1.000
_cell.length_b   1.000
_cell.length_c   1.000
_cell.angle_alpha   90.00
_cell.angle_beta   90.00
_cell.angle_gamma   90.00
#
_symmetry.space_group_name_H-M   'P 1'
#
loop_
_entity.id
_entity.type
_entity.pdbx_description
1 polymer ?
#
loop_
_entity_poly.entity_id
_entity_poly.type
_entity_poly.pdbx_seq_one_letter_code
_entity_poly.pdbx_strand_id
1 'polypeptide(L)'
;MKPVRLPASATSALPRWGLWALGLLYILPGLIGRDPWKNEDASSFGIAWTMAHGGIADWLAPNIVGLPMSGESPLTYWIGAICIKLFGWLLGDPLAGRLPAVGFFLVGSLSVWYATYLLGRRSEAQPLRLAFGGQPEPRDFGRTLADGAFLIYLGSLGLLLPSHEPTAKSLQVSLVAFSLYIAVRLFEARGLRSAAVLGLSFGLLILTRGWLLPLALLCGLLTLALMRERAIARDLLLVTLPLTLVIPAIWFATTFALLPDSLNRFVVWERFNLQQLGWPSWNALSYYFKYGIWFAWPAWPFAGWAVYAWRQQRSTLHIALPLAFFISLTIILLLNPHPDEAILLPLLPPLVILAAFGLPTMKRGAINAVDWFSVMTLTACAAFIWLAWIAKESGWPAQIAKNVYKLAPGFKPEFNLIALVIALLGSIFWILLVNWRLSRRPAVLWRAVVLSSGGVILCWLLLTTLWLPWINYSKSYAGVAAQIDQHLPAVKQCVDTNVGPAQRASFAYFGGIPFGEYGQPHCDFLLYQDNISVKSDDAIWREFKGNWQLLWTGRRPSDRDERFRLYRRISN
;
A
#
# COMPACT_ATOMS: atom_id res chain seq x y z
N MET A 1 -31.12 -3.13 21.47
CA MET A 1 -29.73 -2.74 21.82
C MET A 1 -29.80 -1.92 23.09
N LYS A 2 -28.97 -2.19 24.11
CA LYS A 2 -28.88 -1.24 25.23
C LYS A 2 -28.20 0.03 24.70
N PRO A 3 -28.80 1.22 24.85
CA PRO A 3 -28.22 2.45 24.33
C PRO A 3 -26.81 2.66 24.91
N VAL A 4 -25.87 3.09 24.07
CA VAL A 4 -24.51 3.40 24.51
C VAL A 4 -24.58 4.58 25.48
N ARG A 5 -24.14 4.35 26.72
CA ARG A 5 -24.05 5.38 27.78
C ARG A 5 -22.59 5.75 27.94
N LEU A 6 -22.24 6.98 27.56
CA LEU A 6 -20.87 7.50 27.66
C LEU A 6 -20.88 8.86 28.36
N PRO A 7 -20.03 9.07 29.37
CA PRO A 7 -19.78 10.40 29.91
C PRO A 7 -18.91 11.22 28.96
N ALA A 8 -19.04 12.55 29.00
CA ALA A 8 -18.22 13.47 28.20
C ALA A 8 -16.70 13.29 28.40
N SER A 9 -16.27 12.86 29.59
CA SER A 9 -14.84 12.58 29.85
C SER A 9 -14.27 11.44 29.00
N ALA A 10 -15.12 10.51 28.53
CA ALA A 10 -14.72 9.39 27.67
C ALA A 10 -14.51 9.81 26.20
N THR A 11 -14.93 11.01 25.81
CA THR A 11 -14.79 11.57 24.44
C THR A 11 -13.79 12.72 24.38
N SER A 12 -12.80 12.72 25.27
CA SER A 12 -11.67 13.65 25.16
C SER A 12 -10.86 13.30 23.91
N ALA A 13 -10.89 14.19 22.92
CA ALA A 13 -10.16 14.00 21.67
C ALA A 13 -8.65 13.92 21.90
N LEU A 14 -7.94 13.22 21.01
CA LEU A 14 -6.49 13.24 21.01
C LEU A 14 -5.99 14.67 20.71
N PRO A 15 -4.94 15.16 21.41
CA PRO A 15 -4.29 16.40 21.01
C PRO A 15 -3.86 16.30 19.55
N ARG A 16 -4.18 17.32 18.75
CA ARG A 16 -3.97 17.27 17.29
C ARG A 16 -2.50 17.09 16.93
N TRP A 17 -1.59 17.70 17.71
CA TRP A 17 -0.15 17.49 17.56
C TRP A 17 0.26 16.02 17.73
N GLY A 18 -0.43 15.27 18.61
CA GLY A 18 -0.17 13.85 18.83
C GLY A 18 -0.59 12.98 17.64
N LEU A 19 -1.71 13.30 16.98
CA LEU A 19 -2.12 12.63 15.75
C LEU A 19 -1.13 12.88 14.61
N TRP A 20 -0.70 14.13 14.43
CA TRP A 20 0.32 14.47 13.44
C TRP A 20 1.65 13.78 13.75
N ALA A 21 2.09 13.77 15.01
CA ALA A 21 3.30 13.09 15.41
C ALA A 21 3.24 11.57 15.12
N LEU A 22 2.13 10.90 15.44
CA LEU A 22 1.95 9.48 15.12
C LEU A 22 1.90 9.22 13.61
N GLY A 23 1.24 10.10 12.84
CA GLY A 23 1.23 10.01 11.38
C GLY A 23 2.62 10.16 10.77
N LEU A 24 3.42 11.11 11.25
CA LEU A 24 4.80 11.32 10.79
C LEU A 24 5.73 10.19 11.21
N LEU A 25 5.63 9.71 12.46
CA LEU A 25 6.37 8.55 12.95
C LEU A 25 5.99 7.26 12.21
N TYR A 26 4.76 7.19 11.68
CA TYR A 26 4.35 6.08 10.83
C TYR A 26 5.00 6.17 9.45
N ILE A 27 4.79 7.28 8.72
CA ILE A 27 5.07 7.36 7.28
C ILE A 27 6.51 7.73 6.92
N LEU A 28 7.24 8.49 7.76
CA LEU A 28 8.59 8.94 7.43
C LEU A 28 9.63 7.81 7.50
N PRO A 29 9.64 6.97 8.56
CA PRO A 29 10.54 5.83 8.61
C PRO A 29 10.22 4.86 7.46
N GLY A 30 11.23 4.48 6.69
CA GLY A 30 11.05 3.61 5.52
C GLY A 30 10.94 4.32 4.17
N LEU A 31 10.89 5.66 4.14
CA LEU A 31 11.05 6.43 2.89
C LEU A 31 12.51 6.81 2.64
N ILE A 32 13.22 7.18 3.70
CA ILE A 32 14.59 7.72 3.63
C ILE A 32 15.61 6.56 3.63
N GLY A 33 16.62 6.64 2.75
CA GLY A 33 17.72 5.67 2.69
C GLY A 33 17.36 4.31 2.13
N ARG A 34 16.13 4.13 1.63
CA ARG A 34 15.64 2.86 1.07
C ARG A 34 15.98 2.77 -0.42
N ASP A 35 16.53 1.64 -0.86
CA ASP A 35 16.67 1.33 -2.29
C ASP A 35 15.33 0.86 -2.88
N PRO A 36 15.09 1.01 -4.19
CA PRO A 36 13.91 0.41 -4.83
C PRO A 36 13.97 -1.10 -4.60
N TRP A 37 13.10 -1.60 -3.73
CA TRP A 37 13.11 -2.99 -3.33
C TRP A 37 12.43 -3.84 -4.41
N LYS A 38 12.83 -5.12 -4.51
CA LYS A 38 12.27 -6.06 -5.48
C LYS A 38 10.73 -6.05 -5.54
N ASN A 39 10.18 -6.61 -6.62
CA ASN A 39 8.75 -6.67 -6.94
C ASN A 39 8.20 -5.28 -7.30
N GLU A 40 7.02 -4.93 -6.78
CA GLU A 40 6.25 -3.77 -7.22
C GLU A 40 6.90 -2.42 -6.90
N ASP A 41 7.71 -2.30 -5.84
CA ASP A 41 8.37 -1.05 -5.49
C ASP A 41 9.41 -0.66 -6.57
N ALA A 42 10.31 -1.59 -6.92
CA ALA A 42 11.28 -1.37 -8.00
C ALA A 42 10.63 -1.24 -9.38
N SER A 43 9.59 -2.04 -9.69
CA SER A 43 8.92 -1.91 -10.99
C SER A 43 8.14 -0.59 -11.09
N SER A 44 7.45 -0.17 -10.03
CA SER A 44 6.73 1.13 -10.00
C SER A 44 7.69 2.30 -10.12
N PHE A 45 8.83 2.24 -9.40
CA PHE A 45 9.92 3.20 -9.56
C PHE A 45 10.42 3.22 -11.01
N GLY A 46 10.65 2.06 -11.62
CA GLY A 46 11.11 1.94 -13.01
C GLY A 46 10.18 2.58 -14.03
N ILE A 47 8.86 2.43 -13.88
CA ILE A 47 7.88 3.07 -14.76
C ILE A 47 7.94 4.60 -14.58
N ALA A 48 7.90 5.08 -13.33
CA ALA A 48 7.97 6.51 -13.03
C ALA A 48 9.30 7.14 -13.50
N TRP A 49 10.41 6.42 -13.34
CA TRP A 49 11.74 6.86 -13.77
C TRP A 49 11.85 6.93 -15.29
N THR A 50 11.31 5.92 -16.00
CA THR A 50 11.23 5.92 -17.47
C THR A 50 10.38 7.08 -17.98
N MET A 51 9.22 7.34 -17.36
CA MET A 51 8.40 8.52 -17.68
C MET A 51 9.15 9.83 -17.41
N ALA A 52 9.84 9.95 -16.28
CA ALA A 52 10.53 11.18 -15.89
C ALA A 52 11.65 11.55 -16.87
N HIS A 53 12.34 10.57 -17.43
CA HIS A 53 13.48 10.76 -18.34
C HIS A 53 13.15 10.55 -19.82
N GLY A 54 11.95 10.05 -20.12
CA GLY A 54 11.48 9.72 -21.46
C GLY A 54 10.63 10.82 -22.12
N GLY A 55 10.05 10.46 -23.27
CA GLY A 55 9.22 11.32 -24.10
C GLY A 55 7.72 11.15 -23.84
N ILE A 56 6.88 11.82 -24.64
CA ILE A 56 5.41 11.77 -24.51
C ILE A 56 4.88 10.33 -24.58
N ALA A 57 5.51 9.46 -25.38
CA ALA A 57 5.14 8.06 -25.48
C ALA A 57 5.24 7.31 -24.15
N ASP A 58 6.28 7.59 -23.36
CA ASP A 58 6.49 6.97 -22.05
C ASP A 58 5.45 7.40 -21.03
N TRP A 59 5.00 8.66 -21.09
CA TRP A 59 3.92 9.18 -20.24
C TRP A 59 2.57 8.54 -20.58
N LEU A 60 2.29 8.29 -21.86
CA LEU A 60 1.00 7.75 -22.30
C LEU A 60 0.91 6.23 -22.17
N ALA A 61 2.03 5.51 -22.37
CA ALA A 61 2.10 4.05 -22.35
C ALA A 61 3.13 3.54 -21.34
N PRO A 62 2.70 3.11 -20.13
CA PRO A 62 3.58 2.59 -19.10
C PRO A 62 4.55 1.52 -19.62
N ASN A 63 5.83 1.73 -19.34
CA ASN A 63 6.91 0.81 -19.70
C ASN A 63 8.11 1.01 -18.75
N ILE A 64 9.01 0.04 -18.72
CA ILE A 64 10.27 0.10 -17.97
C ILE A 64 11.40 -0.02 -18.96
N VAL A 65 11.99 1.11 -19.37
CA VAL A 65 13.11 1.16 -20.31
C VAL A 65 12.82 0.29 -21.54
N GLY A 66 11.68 0.51 -22.20
CA GLY A 66 11.24 -0.25 -23.37
C GLY A 66 10.47 -1.55 -23.08
N LEU A 67 10.46 -2.09 -21.84
CA LEU A 67 9.63 -3.25 -21.49
C LEU A 67 8.17 -2.81 -21.27
N PRO A 68 7.20 -3.25 -22.09
CA PRO A 68 5.80 -2.88 -21.94
C PRO A 68 5.18 -3.33 -20.61
N MET A 69 4.55 -2.40 -19.89
CA MET A 69 3.77 -2.69 -18.68
C MET A 69 2.27 -2.58 -19.00
N SER A 70 1.80 -3.40 -19.93
CA SER A 70 0.48 -3.27 -20.55
C SER A 70 -0.72 -3.43 -19.60
N GLY A 71 -0.53 -4.08 -18.45
CA GLY A 71 -1.57 -4.21 -17.41
C GLY A 71 -1.63 -3.03 -16.44
N GLU A 72 -0.67 -2.12 -16.50
CA GLU A 72 -0.56 -0.98 -15.60
C GLU A 72 -1.27 0.25 -16.17
N SER A 73 -1.97 0.98 -15.30
CA SER A 73 -2.57 2.28 -15.63
C SER A 73 -1.69 3.42 -15.13
N PRO A 74 -1.70 4.60 -15.77
CA PRO A 74 -0.58 5.54 -15.66
C PRO A 74 -0.61 6.46 -14.44
N LEU A 75 -1.74 6.62 -13.73
CA LEU A 75 -1.93 7.71 -12.76
C LEU A 75 -0.88 7.74 -11.66
N THR A 76 -0.61 6.58 -11.04
CA THR A 76 0.37 6.48 -9.96
C THR A 76 1.76 6.88 -10.44
N TYR A 77 2.11 6.45 -11.64
CA TYR A 77 3.42 6.67 -12.24
C TYR A 77 3.59 8.09 -12.75
N TRP A 78 2.53 8.76 -13.21
CA TRP A 78 2.54 10.20 -13.48
C TRP A 78 2.92 11.00 -12.23
N ILE A 79 2.30 10.70 -11.09
CA ILE A 79 2.59 11.40 -9.83
C ILE A 79 4.05 11.15 -9.41
N GLY A 80 4.53 9.91 -9.53
CA GLY A 80 5.93 9.56 -9.31
C GLY A 80 6.90 10.29 -10.23
N ALA A 81 6.64 10.29 -11.53
CA ALA A 81 7.47 10.93 -12.54
C ALA A 81 7.54 12.45 -12.36
N ILE A 82 6.41 13.09 -12.01
CA ILE A 82 6.37 14.52 -11.66
C ILE A 82 7.25 14.79 -10.43
N CYS A 83 7.17 13.95 -9.39
CA CYS A 83 8.02 14.13 -8.21
C CYS A 83 9.51 13.94 -8.53
N ILE A 84 9.87 12.98 -9.37
CA ILE A 84 11.24 12.80 -9.87
C ILE A 84 11.71 14.05 -10.63
N LYS A 85 10.91 14.58 -11.57
CA LYS A 85 11.25 15.81 -12.30
C LYS A 85 11.44 17.02 -11.40
N LEU A 86 10.58 17.18 -10.39
CA LEU A 86 10.60 18.36 -9.51
C LEU A 86 11.69 18.29 -8.43
N PHE A 87 11.96 17.10 -7.88
CA PHE A 87 12.78 16.93 -6.67
C PHE A 87 13.98 15.98 -6.84
N GLY A 88 14.11 15.30 -7.99
CA GLY A 88 15.20 14.34 -8.25
C GLY A 88 16.59 14.96 -8.13
N TRP A 89 16.75 16.20 -8.60
CA TRP A 89 18.02 16.94 -8.49
C TRP A 89 18.46 17.21 -7.04
N LEU A 90 17.51 17.28 -6.09
CA LEU A 90 17.78 17.59 -4.68
C LEU A 90 17.89 16.32 -3.83
N LEU A 91 17.01 15.34 -4.09
CA LEU A 91 16.81 14.17 -3.23
C LEU A 91 17.37 12.86 -3.82
N GLY A 92 17.73 12.87 -5.11
CA GLY A 92 17.92 11.68 -5.92
C GLY A 92 16.59 11.06 -6.35
N ASP A 93 16.56 10.47 -7.54
CA ASP A 93 15.34 9.90 -8.13
C ASP A 93 14.62 8.88 -7.22
N PRO A 94 15.30 7.96 -6.50
CA PRO A 94 14.61 6.98 -5.66
C PRO A 94 13.83 7.61 -4.51
N LEU A 95 14.37 8.64 -3.87
CA LEU A 95 13.67 9.32 -2.78
C LEU A 95 12.57 10.23 -3.34
N ALA A 96 12.85 10.97 -4.42
CA ALA A 96 11.88 11.82 -5.10
C ALA A 96 10.66 11.01 -5.60
N GLY A 97 10.89 9.85 -6.21
CA GLY A 97 9.85 8.93 -6.67
C GLY A 97 8.99 8.33 -5.56
N ARG A 98 9.45 8.35 -4.30
CA ARG A 98 8.70 7.88 -3.12
C ARG A 98 7.89 8.95 -2.39
N LEU A 99 8.15 10.22 -2.64
CA LEU A 99 7.34 11.32 -2.09
C LEU A 99 5.82 11.14 -2.29
N PRO A 100 5.31 10.59 -3.42
CA PRO A 100 3.89 10.32 -3.59
C PRO A 100 3.28 9.46 -2.47
N ALA A 101 4.05 8.54 -1.88
CA ALA A 101 3.58 7.67 -0.80
C ALA A 101 3.07 8.48 0.41
N VAL A 102 3.73 9.60 0.74
CA VAL A 102 3.27 10.53 1.79
C VAL A 102 1.91 11.13 1.43
N GLY A 103 1.76 11.60 0.18
CA GLY A 103 0.49 12.15 -0.31
C GLY A 103 -0.63 11.12 -0.28
N PHE A 104 -0.36 9.90 -0.73
CA PHE A 104 -1.33 8.80 -0.72
C PHE A 104 -1.75 8.48 0.71
N PHE A 105 -0.79 8.33 1.62
CA PHE A 105 -1.06 8.10 3.04
C PHE A 105 -1.91 9.21 3.67
N LEU A 106 -1.60 10.48 3.41
CA LEU A 106 -2.36 11.62 3.91
C LEU A 106 -3.79 11.64 3.37
N VAL A 107 -3.97 11.44 2.06
CA VAL A 107 -5.31 11.37 1.45
C VAL A 107 -6.12 10.23 2.07
N GLY A 108 -5.54 9.04 2.21
CA GLY A 108 -6.22 7.87 2.78
C GLY A 108 -6.62 8.08 4.24
N SER A 109 -5.65 8.45 5.07
CA SER A 109 -5.84 8.60 6.52
C SER A 109 -6.76 9.76 6.88
N LEU A 110 -6.65 10.92 6.21
CA LEU A 110 -7.55 12.05 6.41
C LEU A 110 -8.97 11.71 5.93
N SER A 111 -9.11 10.99 4.82
CA SER A 111 -10.44 10.61 4.32
C SER A 111 -11.15 9.66 5.28
N VAL A 112 -10.44 8.67 5.83
CA VAL A 112 -10.98 7.79 6.89
C VAL A 112 -11.39 8.61 8.11
N TRP A 113 -10.53 9.55 8.55
CA TRP A 113 -10.82 10.42 9.69
C TRP A 113 -12.08 11.27 9.45
N TYR A 114 -12.15 12.00 8.33
CA TYR A 114 -13.29 12.87 8.01
C TYR A 114 -14.58 12.08 7.75
N ALA A 115 -14.52 10.93 7.08
CA ALA A 115 -15.68 10.07 6.89
C ALA A 115 -16.26 9.62 8.24
N THR A 116 -15.41 9.13 9.14
CA THR A 116 -15.81 8.71 10.50
C THR A 116 -16.36 9.89 11.30
N TYR A 117 -15.70 11.05 11.23
CA TYR A 117 -16.10 12.26 11.95
C TYR A 117 -17.52 12.70 11.58
N LEU A 118 -17.84 12.72 10.29
CA LEU A 118 -19.16 13.11 9.79
C LEU A 118 -20.23 12.10 10.16
N LEU A 119 -19.97 10.81 9.90
CA LEU A 119 -20.88 9.73 10.30
C LEU A 119 -21.13 9.72 11.81
N GLY A 120 -20.10 9.99 12.62
CA GLY A 120 -20.17 10.03 14.07
C GLY A 120 -20.91 11.23 14.64
N ARG A 121 -21.13 12.28 13.83
CA ARG A 121 -21.91 13.47 14.21
C ARG A 121 -23.40 13.34 13.91
N ARG A 122 -23.80 12.32 13.14
CA ARG A 122 -25.22 12.09 12.83
C ARG A 122 -25.99 11.78 14.10
N SER A 123 -27.25 12.23 14.15
CA SER A 123 -28.17 12.03 15.28
C SER A 123 -28.35 10.54 15.60
N GLU A 124 -28.44 9.70 14.57
CA GLU A 124 -28.57 8.24 14.66
C GLU A 124 -27.39 7.56 15.38
N ALA A 125 -26.20 8.16 15.33
CA ALA A 125 -24.98 7.60 15.91
C ALA A 125 -24.70 8.10 17.34
N GLN A 126 -25.46 9.08 17.84
CA GLN A 126 -25.18 9.70 19.13
C GLN A 126 -25.46 8.76 20.31
N PRO A 127 -24.65 8.82 21.38
CA PRO A 127 -24.95 8.11 22.62
C PRO A 127 -26.24 8.63 23.26
N LEU A 128 -26.85 7.81 24.13
CA LEU A 128 -28.09 8.18 24.79
C LEU A 128 -27.89 9.40 25.70
N ARG A 129 -28.82 10.35 25.65
CA ARG A 129 -28.86 11.46 26.60
C ARG A 129 -29.03 10.93 28.03
N LEU A 130 -28.18 11.42 28.93
CA LEU A 130 -28.23 11.05 30.34
C LEU A 130 -29.23 11.96 31.06
N ALA A 131 -29.96 11.42 32.04
CA ALA A 131 -31.04 12.15 32.74
C ALA A 131 -30.57 13.44 33.44
N PHE A 132 -29.28 13.51 33.82
CA PHE A 132 -28.70 14.62 34.56
C PHE A 132 -27.72 15.47 33.72
N GLY A 133 -27.73 15.32 32.40
CA GLY A 133 -26.71 15.91 31.53
C GLY A 133 -25.35 15.18 31.61
N GLY A 134 -24.34 15.72 30.93
CA GLY A 134 -22.99 15.13 30.88
C GLY A 134 -22.76 14.12 29.74
N GLN A 135 -23.68 13.99 28.79
CA GLN A 135 -23.41 13.33 27.51
C GLN A 135 -22.41 14.15 26.67
N PRO A 136 -21.59 13.49 25.83
CA PRO A 136 -20.66 14.18 24.95
C PRO A 136 -21.39 15.01 23.88
N GLU A 137 -20.79 16.12 23.47
CA GLU A 137 -21.27 16.85 22.29
C GLU A 137 -21.07 16.01 21.02
N PRO A 138 -21.96 16.14 20.02
CA PRO A 138 -21.82 15.40 18.76
C PRO A 138 -20.48 15.60 18.07
N ARG A 139 -19.91 16.81 18.17
CA ARG A 139 -18.61 17.14 17.60
C ARG A 139 -17.47 16.38 18.28
N ASP A 140 -17.50 16.26 19.60
CA ASP A 140 -16.45 15.60 20.38
C ASP A 140 -16.54 14.08 20.30
N PHE A 141 -17.76 13.55 20.27
CA PHE A 141 -18.00 12.13 20.00
C PHE A 141 -17.51 11.76 18.60
N GLY A 142 -17.89 12.52 17.57
CA GLY A 142 -17.42 12.30 16.21
C GLY A 142 -15.88 12.40 16.07
N ARG A 143 -15.24 13.38 16.74
CA ARG A 143 -13.78 13.49 16.77
C ARG A 143 -13.12 12.29 17.42
N THR A 144 -13.67 11.81 18.53
CA THR A 144 -13.14 10.65 19.25
C THR A 144 -13.20 9.38 18.40
N LEU A 145 -14.32 9.17 17.69
CA LEU A 145 -14.45 8.06 16.74
C LEU A 145 -13.46 8.18 15.59
N ALA A 146 -13.31 9.38 15.03
CA ALA A 146 -12.38 9.64 13.94
C ALA A 146 -10.91 9.44 14.34
N ASP A 147 -10.53 9.88 15.54
CA ASP A 147 -9.22 9.64 16.11
C ASP A 147 -8.98 8.13 16.29
N GLY A 148 -10.00 7.38 16.75
CA GLY A 148 -9.97 5.92 16.81
C GLY A 148 -9.78 5.27 15.43
N ALA A 149 -10.53 5.71 14.41
CA ALA A 149 -10.42 5.21 13.04
C ALA A 149 -9.02 5.44 12.46
N PHE A 150 -8.45 6.64 12.66
CA PHE A 150 -7.09 6.94 12.23
C PHE A 150 -6.06 6.00 12.86
N LEU A 151 -6.16 5.73 14.16
CA LEU A 151 -5.27 4.78 14.85
C LEU A 151 -5.46 3.34 14.37
N ILE A 152 -6.70 2.89 14.14
CA ILE A 152 -6.95 1.55 13.57
C ILE A 152 -6.35 1.46 12.16
N TYR A 153 -6.44 2.53 11.36
CA TYR A 153 -5.82 2.61 10.04
C TYR A 153 -4.31 2.44 10.12
N LEU A 154 -3.63 3.19 11.01
CA LEU A 154 -2.19 3.05 11.23
C LEU A 154 -1.79 1.67 11.78
N GLY A 155 -2.62 1.09 12.64
CA GLY A 155 -2.37 -0.23 13.22
C GLY A 155 -2.62 -1.40 12.26
N SER A 156 -3.18 -1.14 11.07
CA SER A 156 -3.52 -2.19 10.10
C SER A 156 -2.25 -2.77 9.48
N LEU A 157 -1.94 -4.04 9.81
CA LEU A 157 -0.69 -4.69 9.36
C LEU A 157 -0.56 -4.74 7.83
N GLY A 158 -1.67 -4.96 7.12
CA GLY A 158 -1.70 -4.99 5.66
C GLY A 158 -1.40 -3.65 4.98
N LEU A 159 -1.54 -2.53 5.70
CA LEU A 159 -1.22 -1.19 5.20
C LEU A 159 0.26 -0.86 5.34
N LEU A 160 0.98 -1.54 6.25
CA LEU A 160 2.29 -1.10 6.73
C LEU A 160 3.30 -0.93 5.60
N LEU A 161 3.65 -1.99 4.88
CA LEU A 161 4.61 -1.88 3.78
C LEU A 161 4.02 -1.08 2.59
N PRO A 162 2.80 -1.37 2.09
CA PRO A 162 2.28 -0.66 0.93
C PRO A 162 2.18 0.86 1.09
N SER A 163 1.84 1.37 2.28
CA SER A 163 1.77 2.82 2.51
C SER A 163 3.11 3.55 2.31
N HIS A 164 4.24 2.83 2.32
CA HIS A 164 5.60 3.35 2.09
C HIS A 164 6.13 3.08 0.66
N GLU A 165 5.31 2.45 -0.18
CA GLU A 165 5.63 2.14 -1.58
C GLU A 165 4.68 2.94 -2.50
N PRO A 166 5.18 3.79 -3.41
CA PRO A 166 4.37 4.59 -4.33
C PRO A 166 3.82 3.74 -5.49
N THR A 167 3.06 2.69 -5.15
CA THR A 167 2.53 1.69 -6.09
C THR A 167 1.06 1.97 -6.42
N ALA A 168 0.55 1.34 -7.49
CA ALA A 168 -0.85 1.49 -7.89
C ALA A 168 -1.84 1.05 -6.81
N LYS A 169 -1.53 -0.01 -6.05
CA LYS A 169 -2.34 -0.48 -4.92
C LYS A 169 -2.41 0.54 -3.77
N SER A 170 -1.32 1.27 -3.53
CA SER A 170 -1.24 2.28 -2.47
C SER A 170 -2.07 3.50 -2.79
N LEU A 171 -2.03 3.98 -4.03
CA LEU A 171 -2.93 5.05 -4.47
C LEU A 171 -4.40 4.57 -4.47
N GLN A 172 -4.66 3.33 -4.90
CA GLN A 172 -6.00 2.77 -4.95
C GLN A 172 -6.69 2.77 -3.58
N VAL A 173 -6.03 2.32 -2.50
CA VAL A 173 -6.64 2.33 -1.16
C VAL A 173 -6.95 3.74 -0.67
N SER A 174 -6.09 4.72 -0.98
CA SER A 174 -6.31 6.12 -0.63
C SER A 174 -7.49 6.73 -1.38
N LEU A 175 -7.64 6.43 -2.67
CA LEU A 175 -8.78 6.86 -3.46
C LEU A 175 -10.08 6.15 -3.07
N VAL A 176 -10.03 4.90 -2.59
CA VAL A 176 -11.19 4.22 -2.02
C VAL A 176 -11.63 4.90 -0.72
N ALA A 177 -10.70 5.22 0.17
CA ALA A 177 -10.98 6.00 1.38
C ALA A 177 -11.57 7.38 1.04
N PHE A 178 -11.00 8.07 0.06
CA PHE A 178 -11.50 9.37 -0.41
C PHE A 178 -12.90 9.25 -1.01
N SER A 179 -13.15 8.24 -1.85
CA SER A 179 -14.47 7.97 -2.43
C SER A 179 -15.52 7.72 -1.34
N LEU A 180 -15.15 6.98 -0.29
CA LEU A 180 -16.03 6.74 0.85
C LEU A 180 -16.35 8.03 1.61
N TYR A 181 -15.36 8.90 1.85
CA TYR A 181 -15.57 10.22 2.44
C TYR A 181 -16.52 11.08 1.59
N ILE A 182 -16.32 11.13 0.27
CA ILE A 182 -17.19 11.90 -0.62
C ILE A 182 -18.59 11.29 -0.70
N ALA A 183 -18.72 9.96 -0.64
CA ALA A 183 -20.00 9.29 -0.53
C ALA A 183 -20.74 9.68 0.76
N VAL A 184 -20.06 9.78 1.92
CA VAL A 184 -20.66 10.31 3.15
C VAL A 184 -21.25 11.71 2.90
N ARG A 185 -20.49 12.60 2.25
CA ARG A 185 -20.95 13.97 1.91
C ARG A 185 -22.14 13.97 0.97
N LEU A 186 -22.16 13.06 -0.01
CA LEU A 186 -23.27 12.90 -0.96
C LEU A 186 -24.56 12.48 -0.24
N PHE A 187 -24.47 11.49 0.66
CA PHE A 187 -25.62 11.00 1.43
C PHE A 187 -26.05 11.92 2.58
N GLU A 188 -25.22 12.86 3.03
CA GLU A 188 -25.57 13.84 4.07
C GLU A 188 -26.24 15.09 3.51
N ALA A 189 -25.62 15.72 2.51
CA ALA A 189 -26.03 17.05 2.07
C ALA A 189 -26.65 17.07 0.66
N ARG A 190 -26.63 15.93 -0.06
CA ARG A 190 -27.08 15.78 -1.45
C ARG A 190 -26.65 16.96 -2.34
N GLY A 191 -25.40 16.91 -2.81
CA GLY A 191 -24.87 17.93 -3.71
C GLY A 191 -24.37 17.33 -5.02
N LEU A 192 -24.73 17.95 -6.15
CA LEU A 192 -24.17 17.64 -7.46
C LEU A 192 -22.64 17.72 -7.46
N ARG A 193 -22.07 18.65 -6.66
CA ARG A 193 -20.63 18.73 -6.43
C ARG A 193 -20.05 17.44 -5.84
N SER A 194 -20.70 16.85 -4.84
CA SER A 194 -20.25 15.60 -4.23
C SER A 194 -20.36 14.44 -5.21
N ALA A 195 -21.44 14.37 -6.00
CA ALA A 195 -21.59 13.39 -7.07
C ALA A 195 -20.49 13.55 -8.15
N ALA A 196 -20.19 14.79 -8.53
CA ALA A 196 -19.14 15.08 -9.51
C ALA A 196 -17.75 14.69 -9.00
N VAL A 197 -17.40 15.07 -7.77
CA VAL A 197 -16.12 14.70 -7.15
C VAL A 197 -16.01 13.19 -6.97
N LEU A 198 -17.11 12.50 -6.65
CA LEU A 198 -17.13 11.03 -6.59
C LEU A 198 -16.85 10.41 -7.97
N GLY A 199 -17.45 10.96 -9.03
CA GLY A 199 -17.22 10.50 -10.40
C GLY A 199 -15.77 10.70 -10.84
N LEU A 200 -15.18 11.85 -10.54
CA LEU A 200 -13.75 12.10 -10.75
C LEU A 200 -12.88 11.11 -9.98
N SER A 201 -13.21 10.84 -8.71
CA SER A 201 -12.48 9.86 -7.89
C SER A 201 -12.54 8.45 -8.48
N PHE A 202 -13.70 8.02 -8.99
CA PHE A 202 -13.85 6.73 -9.67
C PHE A 202 -13.09 6.69 -11.00
N GLY A 203 -13.09 7.77 -11.77
CA GLY A 203 -12.28 7.86 -12.99
C GLY A 203 -10.78 7.77 -12.71
N LEU A 204 -10.30 8.39 -11.62
CA LEU A 204 -8.92 8.24 -11.15
C LEU A 204 -8.62 6.81 -10.66
N LEU A 205 -9.58 6.14 -10.02
CA LEU A 205 -9.45 4.71 -9.65
C LEU A 205 -9.31 3.80 -10.88
N ILE A 206 -9.97 4.11 -12.01
CA ILE A 206 -9.78 3.36 -13.26
C ILE A 206 -8.32 3.46 -13.73
N LEU A 207 -7.72 4.64 -13.57
CA LEU A 207 -6.33 4.88 -13.92
C LEU A 207 -5.30 4.34 -12.90
N THR A 208 -5.71 3.55 -11.88
CA THR A 208 -4.77 2.83 -11.01
C THR A 208 -4.61 1.36 -11.39
N ARG A 209 -5.64 0.54 -11.17
CA ARG A 209 -5.63 -0.92 -11.46
C ARG A 209 -6.85 -1.38 -12.26
N GLY A 210 -7.54 -0.46 -12.94
CA GLY A 210 -8.62 -0.81 -13.84
C GLY A 210 -10.05 -0.53 -13.34
N TRP A 211 -11.03 -0.96 -14.13
CA TRP A 211 -12.43 -0.51 -13.99
C TRP A 211 -13.31 -1.36 -13.07
N LEU A 212 -12.92 -2.59 -12.76
CA LEU A 212 -13.74 -3.53 -11.99
C LEU A 212 -14.07 -3.01 -10.58
N LEU A 213 -13.07 -2.48 -9.87
CA LEU A 213 -13.25 -1.96 -8.52
C LEU A 213 -14.20 -0.74 -8.47
N PRO A 214 -13.97 0.36 -9.22
CA PRO A 214 -14.88 1.50 -9.20
C PRO A 214 -16.29 1.13 -9.68
N LEU A 215 -16.44 0.19 -10.64
CA LEU A 215 -17.74 -0.32 -11.04
C LEU A 215 -18.47 -1.00 -9.87
N ALA A 216 -17.80 -1.88 -9.13
CA ALA A 216 -18.39 -2.56 -7.98
C ALA A 216 -18.80 -1.59 -6.87
N LEU A 217 -17.99 -0.55 -6.62
CA LEU A 217 -18.33 0.52 -5.68
C LEU A 217 -19.54 1.32 -6.16
N LEU A 218 -19.61 1.66 -7.45
CA LEU A 218 -20.77 2.34 -8.04
C LEU A 218 -22.05 1.49 -7.88
N CYS A 219 -21.99 0.18 -8.17
CA CYS A 219 -23.10 -0.74 -7.96
C CYS A 219 -23.52 -0.83 -6.49
N GLY A 220 -22.57 -0.90 -5.55
CA GLY A 220 -22.84 -0.87 -4.11
C GLY A 220 -23.50 0.42 -3.64
N LEU A 221 -23.07 1.56 -4.19
CA LEU A 221 -23.65 2.85 -3.90
C LEU A 221 -25.04 3.01 -4.52
N LEU A 222 -25.24 2.54 -5.75
CA LEU A 222 -26.54 2.57 -6.43
C LEU A 222 -27.55 1.70 -5.69
N THR A 223 -27.19 0.50 -5.27
CA THR A 223 -28.07 -0.38 -4.49
C THR A 223 -28.47 0.29 -3.17
N LEU A 224 -27.50 0.84 -2.42
CA LEU A 224 -27.79 1.59 -1.19
C LEU A 224 -28.67 2.83 -1.45
N ALA A 225 -28.40 3.58 -2.51
CA ALA A 225 -29.17 4.76 -2.89
C ALA A 225 -30.61 4.39 -3.28
N LEU A 226 -30.82 3.32 -4.05
CA LEU A 226 -32.16 2.86 -4.43
C LEU A 226 -32.99 2.39 -3.22
N MET A 227 -32.34 1.82 -2.21
CA MET A 227 -32.99 1.40 -0.96
C MET A 227 -33.33 2.57 -0.02
N ARG A 228 -32.65 3.71 -0.13
CA ARG A 228 -32.80 4.83 0.80
C ARG A 228 -33.36 6.09 0.16
N GLU A 229 -32.71 6.59 -0.87
CA GLU A 229 -32.99 7.88 -1.51
C GLU A 229 -32.76 7.81 -3.02
N ARG A 230 -33.83 7.57 -3.77
CA ARG A 230 -33.79 7.43 -5.25
C ARG A 230 -33.19 8.66 -5.94
N ALA A 231 -33.27 9.82 -5.31
CA ALA A 231 -32.69 11.04 -5.83
C ALA A 231 -31.14 10.98 -5.89
N ILE A 232 -30.50 10.33 -4.91
CA ILE A 232 -29.05 10.08 -4.94
C ILE A 232 -28.70 9.11 -6.06
N ALA A 233 -29.54 8.09 -6.32
CA ALA A 233 -29.33 7.17 -7.43
C ALA A 233 -29.35 7.89 -8.78
N ARG A 234 -30.22 8.90 -8.95
CA ARG A 234 -30.21 9.77 -10.13
C ARG A 234 -28.91 10.56 -10.24
N ASP A 235 -28.42 11.16 -9.14
CA ASP A 235 -27.15 11.91 -9.14
C ASP A 235 -25.95 10.99 -9.45
N LEU A 236 -25.98 9.74 -8.98
CA LEU A 236 -24.98 8.72 -9.32
C LEU A 236 -25.00 8.38 -10.83
N LEU A 237 -26.18 8.18 -11.41
CA LEU A 237 -26.30 7.81 -12.83
C LEU A 237 -26.04 8.98 -13.80
N LEU A 238 -26.52 10.19 -13.47
CA LEU A 238 -26.49 11.34 -14.37
C LEU A 238 -25.24 12.20 -14.22
N VAL A 239 -24.53 12.10 -13.09
CA VAL A 239 -23.32 12.91 -12.81
C VAL A 239 -22.11 12.05 -12.53
N THR A 240 -22.21 11.11 -11.58
CA THR A 240 -21.05 10.31 -11.15
C THR A 240 -20.57 9.39 -12.28
N LEU A 241 -21.48 8.65 -12.92
CA LEU A 241 -21.15 7.71 -13.99
C LEU A 241 -20.51 8.39 -15.22
N PRO A 242 -21.07 9.46 -15.81
CA PRO A 242 -20.41 10.16 -16.92
C PRO A 242 -19.01 10.65 -16.57
N LEU A 243 -18.83 11.30 -15.41
CA LEU A 243 -17.51 11.81 -15.00
C LEU A 243 -16.51 10.70 -14.68
N THR A 244 -16.98 9.54 -14.26
CA THR A 244 -16.14 8.34 -14.11
C THR A 244 -15.53 7.92 -15.44
N LEU A 245 -16.27 8.05 -16.54
CA LEU A 245 -15.83 7.63 -17.88
C LEU A 245 -14.97 8.68 -18.58
N VAL A 246 -15.16 9.98 -18.29
CA VAL A 246 -14.43 11.08 -18.94
C VAL A 246 -12.92 10.96 -18.77
N ILE A 247 -12.45 10.70 -17.54
CA ILE A 247 -11.00 10.63 -17.24
C ILE A 247 -10.28 9.52 -18.03
N PRO A 248 -10.70 8.24 -17.95
CA PRO A 248 -10.07 7.19 -18.75
C PRO A 248 -10.30 7.39 -20.25
N ALA A 249 -11.45 7.93 -20.67
CA ALA A 249 -11.70 8.23 -22.08
C ALA A 249 -10.70 9.26 -22.63
N ILE A 250 -10.32 10.29 -21.84
CA ILE A 250 -9.28 11.24 -22.23
C ILE A 250 -7.94 10.54 -22.39
N TRP A 251 -7.52 9.73 -21.41
CA TRP A 251 -6.27 8.98 -21.51
C TRP A 251 -6.25 8.09 -22.76
N PHE A 252 -7.29 7.28 -22.96
CA PHE A 252 -7.38 6.42 -24.14
C PHE A 252 -7.39 7.24 -25.43
N ALA A 253 -8.24 8.26 -25.56
CA ALA A 253 -8.29 9.11 -26.76
C ALA A 253 -6.91 9.73 -27.07
N THR A 254 -6.17 10.18 -26.05
CA THR A 254 -4.81 10.70 -26.24
C THR A 254 -3.82 9.62 -26.67
N THR A 255 -3.91 8.40 -26.13
CA THR A 255 -3.06 7.28 -26.58
C THR A 255 -3.35 6.89 -28.03
N PHE A 256 -4.62 6.83 -28.44
CA PHE A 256 -5.01 6.53 -29.83
C PHE A 256 -4.60 7.65 -30.80
N ALA A 257 -4.64 8.90 -30.38
CA ALA A 257 -4.32 10.03 -31.26
C ALA A 257 -2.80 10.27 -31.43
N LEU A 258 -1.99 9.96 -30.41
CA LEU A 258 -0.57 10.34 -30.37
C LEU A 258 0.40 9.17 -30.50
N LEU A 259 -0.03 7.93 -30.24
CA LEU A 259 0.84 6.76 -30.32
C LEU A 259 0.57 5.96 -31.60
N PRO A 260 1.61 5.40 -32.24
CA PRO A 260 1.46 4.39 -33.27
C PRO A 260 0.65 3.17 -32.77
N ASP A 261 -0.07 2.50 -33.68
CA ASP A 261 -0.86 1.31 -33.35
C ASP A 261 -0.04 0.20 -32.65
N SER A 262 1.26 0.10 -32.94
CA SER A 262 2.16 -0.87 -32.29
C SER A 262 2.36 -0.61 -30.78
N LEU A 263 2.21 0.63 -30.33
CA LEU A 263 2.32 1.03 -28.92
C LEU A 263 0.96 1.17 -28.24
N ASN A 264 -0.13 1.09 -29.01
CA ASN A 264 -1.47 1.09 -28.47
C ASN A 264 -1.80 -0.28 -27.86
N ARG A 265 -1.97 -0.29 -26.54
CA ARG A 265 -2.10 -1.53 -25.75
C ARG A 265 -3.47 -1.70 -25.11
N PHE A 266 -4.50 -0.99 -25.59
CA PHE A 266 -5.85 -1.06 -25.03
C PHE A 266 -6.38 -2.49 -24.90
N VAL A 267 -6.26 -3.29 -25.97
CA VAL A 267 -6.75 -4.68 -25.98
C VAL A 267 -6.04 -5.54 -24.92
N VAL A 268 -4.75 -5.30 -24.70
CA VAL A 268 -3.96 -6.04 -23.70
C VAL A 268 -4.33 -5.57 -22.30
N TRP A 269 -4.46 -4.26 -22.09
CA TRP A 269 -4.92 -3.67 -20.83
C TRP A 269 -6.30 -4.19 -20.42
N GLU A 270 -7.24 -4.25 -21.36
CA GLU A 270 -8.58 -4.78 -21.10
C GLU A 270 -8.54 -6.28 -20.79
N ARG A 271 -7.69 -7.04 -21.47
CA ARG A 271 -7.48 -8.46 -21.14
C ARG A 271 -6.98 -8.64 -19.70
N PHE A 272 -6.05 -7.80 -19.23
CA PHE A 272 -5.59 -7.82 -17.83
C PHE A 272 -6.71 -7.46 -16.85
N ASN A 273 -7.61 -6.54 -17.21
CA ASN A 273 -8.79 -6.23 -16.41
C ASN A 273 -9.73 -7.43 -16.32
N LEU A 274 -10.08 -8.02 -17.46
CA LEU A 274 -11.00 -9.16 -17.53
C LEU A 274 -10.45 -10.40 -16.81
N GLN A 275 -9.13 -10.60 -16.80
CA GLN A 275 -8.49 -11.70 -16.04
C GLN A 275 -8.64 -11.58 -14.52
N GLN A 276 -8.95 -10.39 -14.00
CA GLN A 276 -9.26 -10.20 -12.57
C GLN A 276 -10.70 -10.66 -12.24
N LEU A 277 -11.52 -11.02 -13.24
CA LEU A 277 -12.88 -11.48 -13.08
C LEU A 277 -13.01 -12.95 -13.48
N GLY A 278 -13.56 -13.74 -12.58
CA GLY A 278 -13.82 -15.17 -12.75
C GLY A 278 -14.95 -15.63 -11.83
N TRP A 279 -15.11 -16.95 -11.74
CA TRP A 279 -16.09 -17.55 -10.84
C TRP A 279 -15.53 -17.66 -9.42
N PRO A 280 -16.39 -17.57 -8.38
CA PRO A 280 -15.97 -17.83 -7.01
C PRO A 280 -15.28 -19.17 -6.89
N SER A 281 -14.07 -19.16 -6.34
CA SER A 281 -13.25 -20.36 -6.17
C SER A 281 -12.91 -20.60 -4.70
N TRP A 282 -12.66 -21.87 -4.36
CA TRP A 282 -12.14 -22.22 -3.03
C TRP A 282 -10.80 -21.55 -2.74
N ASN A 283 -9.98 -21.31 -3.77
CA ASN A 283 -8.72 -20.58 -3.64
C ASN A 283 -8.96 -19.14 -3.16
N ALA A 284 -9.89 -18.41 -3.78
CA ALA A 284 -10.25 -17.05 -3.38
C ALA A 284 -10.80 -16.98 -1.96
N LEU A 285 -11.68 -17.91 -1.59
CA LEU A 285 -12.26 -17.98 -0.24
C LEU A 285 -11.19 -18.30 0.81
N SER A 286 -10.33 -19.27 0.54
CA SER A 286 -9.22 -19.66 1.42
C SER A 286 -8.23 -18.50 1.59
N TYR A 287 -7.86 -17.84 0.49
CA TYR A 287 -6.99 -16.67 0.51
C TYR A 287 -7.56 -15.55 1.39
N TYR A 288 -8.85 -15.23 1.21
CA TYR A 288 -9.54 -14.19 1.98
C TYR A 288 -9.42 -14.42 3.50
N PHE A 289 -9.71 -15.62 4.00
CA PHE A 289 -9.63 -15.89 5.43
C PHE A 289 -8.18 -16.07 5.92
N LYS A 290 -7.31 -16.71 5.13
CA LYS A 290 -5.92 -16.96 5.51
C LYS A 290 -5.14 -15.66 5.70
N TYR A 291 -5.27 -14.72 4.77
CA TYR A 291 -4.52 -13.46 4.79
C TYR A 291 -5.34 -12.31 5.38
N GLY A 292 -6.63 -12.22 5.08
CA GLY A 292 -7.49 -11.10 5.50
C GLY A 292 -7.57 -10.89 7.01
N ILE A 293 -7.52 -11.97 7.81
CA ILE A 293 -7.58 -11.89 9.29
C ILE A 293 -6.40 -11.10 9.85
N TRP A 294 -5.18 -11.38 9.39
CA TRP A 294 -3.99 -10.67 9.84
C TRP A 294 -3.83 -9.33 9.14
N PHE A 295 -4.18 -9.29 7.85
CA PHE A 295 -4.10 -8.10 7.03
C PHE A 295 -4.93 -6.94 7.60
N ALA A 296 -6.17 -7.23 8.03
CA ALA A 296 -7.08 -6.27 8.63
C ALA A 296 -7.04 -6.24 10.17
N TRP A 297 -6.05 -6.87 10.81
CA TRP A 297 -5.85 -6.71 12.25
C TRP A 297 -5.32 -5.31 12.56
N PRO A 298 -5.85 -4.57 13.56
CA PRO A 298 -6.85 -4.97 14.56
C PRO A 298 -8.31 -4.57 14.21
N ALA A 299 -8.59 -4.13 12.98
CA ALA A 299 -9.89 -3.60 12.58
C ALA A 299 -11.02 -4.65 12.60
N TRP A 300 -10.79 -5.85 12.05
CA TRP A 300 -11.86 -6.80 11.77
C TRP A 300 -12.67 -7.28 13.01
N PRO A 301 -12.09 -7.52 14.21
CA PRO A 301 -12.88 -7.94 15.37
C PRO A 301 -13.88 -6.86 15.80
N PHE A 302 -13.43 -5.60 15.76
CA PHE A 302 -14.23 -4.44 16.10
C PHE A 302 -15.30 -4.16 15.04
N ALA A 303 -14.95 -4.31 13.75
CA ALA A 303 -15.88 -4.14 12.65
C ALA A 303 -17.00 -5.20 12.67
N GLY A 304 -16.63 -6.48 12.87
CA GLY A 304 -17.58 -7.57 13.00
C GLY A 304 -18.53 -7.36 14.20
N TRP A 305 -17.99 -6.89 15.32
CA TRP A 305 -18.80 -6.52 16.47
C TRP A 305 -19.74 -5.34 16.17
N ALA A 306 -19.29 -4.32 15.44
CA ALA A 306 -20.14 -3.20 15.05
C ALA A 306 -21.36 -3.68 14.25
N VAL A 307 -21.15 -4.51 13.24
CA VAL A 307 -22.24 -5.07 12.42
C VAL A 307 -23.21 -5.89 13.29
N TYR A 308 -22.69 -6.69 14.22
CA TYR A 308 -23.52 -7.46 15.16
C TYR A 308 -24.31 -6.55 16.11
N ALA A 309 -23.65 -5.58 16.72
CA ALA A 309 -24.22 -4.67 17.70
C ALA A 309 -25.36 -3.85 17.07
N TRP A 310 -25.13 -3.32 15.87
CA TRP A 310 -26.08 -2.49 15.13
C TRP A 310 -27.03 -3.29 14.21
N ARG A 311 -27.14 -4.61 14.38
CA ARG A 311 -27.95 -5.50 13.51
C ARG A 311 -29.44 -5.15 13.44
N GLN A 312 -29.99 -4.48 14.45
CA GLN A 312 -31.39 -4.03 14.49
C GLN A 312 -31.58 -2.64 13.87
N GLN A 313 -30.48 -1.95 13.53
CA GLN A 313 -30.46 -0.59 12.97
C GLN A 313 -29.57 -0.54 11.71
N ARG A 314 -29.61 -1.61 10.90
CA ARG A 314 -28.75 -1.77 9.70
C ARG A 314 -28.96 -0.68 8.65
N SER A 315 -30.10 0.02 8.67
CA SER A 315 -30.41 1.11 7.76
C SER A 315 -29.71 2.44 8.10
N THR A 316 -29.07 2.54 9.27
CA THR A 316 -28.36 3.76 9.68
C THR A 316 -27.13 3.99 8.81
N LEU A 317 -26.88 5.25 8.42
CA LEU A 317 -25.85 5.55 7.40
C LEU A 317 -24.44 5.15 7.85
N HIS A 318 -24.14 5.28 9.15
CA HIS A 318 -22.82 5.01 9.71
C HIS A 318 -22.43 3.52 9.69
N ILE A 319 -23.40 2.62 9.49
CA ILE A 319 -23.15 1.19 9.24
C ILE A 319 -23.37 0.86 7.77
N ALA A 320 -24.50 1.28 7.20
CA ALA A 320 -24.92 0.88 5.85
C ALA A 320 -23.92 1.29 4.76
N LEU A 321 -23.35 2.50 4.85
CA LEU A 321 -22.47 3.02 3.81
C LEU A 321 -21.07 2.35 3.82
N PRO A 322 -20.34 2.27 4.95
CA PRO A 322 -19.13 1.47 5.01
C PRO A 322 -19.37 -0.01 4.66
N LEU A 323 -20.51 -0.57 5.06
CA LEU A 323 -20.86 -1.95 4.74
C LEU A 323 -21.12 -2.16 3.23
N ALA A 324 -21.74 -1.19 2.54
CA ALA A 324 -21.93 -1.24 1.09
C ALA A 324 -20.58 -1.28 0.35
N PHE A 325 -19.62 -0.44 0.76
CA PHE A 325 -18.25 -0.49 0.22
C PHE A 325 -17.59 -1.84 0.52
N PHE A 326 -17.65 -2.30 1.78
CA PHE A 326 -17.04 -3.56 2.19
C PHE A 326 -17.60 -4.76 1.42
N ILE A 327 -18.92 -4.84 1.25
CA ILE A 327 -19.59 -5.91 0.51
C ILE A 327 -19.18 -5.87 -0.97
N SER A 328 -19.25 -4.71 -1.62
CA SER A 328 -18.84 -4.57 -3.03
C SER A 328 -17.40 -5.02 -3.27
N LEU A 329 -16.48 -4.62 -2.41
CA LEU A 329 -15.07 -4.99 -2.51
C LEU A 329 -14.85 -6.49 -2.22
N THR A 330 -15.58 -7.05 -1.26
CA THR A 330 -15.52 -8.48 -0.95
C THR A 330 -16.04 -9.32 -2.12
N ILE A 331 -17.10 -8.87 -2.81
CA ILE A 331 -17.63 -9.55 -4.00
C ILE A 331 -16.55 -9.60 -5.09
N ILE A 332 -15.91 -8.48 -5.42
CA ILE A 332 -14.85 -8.45 -6.44
C ILE A 332 -13.67 -9.34 -6.03
N LEU A 333 -13.29 -9.34 -4.75
CA LEU A 333 -12.26 -10.23 -4.24
C LEU A 333 -12.59 -11.70 -4.47
N LEU A 334 -13.82 -12.11 -4.14
CA LEU A 334 -14.24 -13.51 -4.29
C LEU A 334 -14.39 -13.93 -5.75
N LEU A 335 -14.67 -12.99 -6.64
CA LEU A 335 -14.71 -13.22 -8.09
C LEU A 335 -13.32 -13.25 -8.73
N ASN A 336 -12.26 -12.86 -8.02
CA ASN A 336 -10.92 -12.86 -8.59
C ASN A 336 -10.31 -14.28 -8.57
N PRO A 337 -9.95 -14.88 -9.73
CA PRO A 337 -9.37 -16.22 -9.78
C PRO A 337 -7.94 -16.29 -9.23
N HIS A 338 -7.23 -15.16 -9.20
CA HIS A 338 -5.83 -15.02 -8.79
C HIS A 338 -5.70 -13.92 -7.73
N PRO A 339 -6.25 -14.13 -6.51
CA PRO A 339 -6.20 -13.13 -5.46
C PRO A 339 -4.74 -12.88 -5.03
N ASP A 340 -4.37 -11.61 -4.99
CA ASP A 340 -3.08 -11.11 -4.51
C ASP A 340 -3.26 -10.29 -3.23
N GLU A 341 -2.16 -9.82 -2.64
CA GLU A 341 -2.24 -8.99 -1.43
C GLU A 341 -2.93 -7.65 -1.73
N ALA A 342 -2.82 -7.17 -2.96
CA ALA A 342 -3.28 -5.87 -3.38
C ALA A 342 -4.80 -5.74 -3.42
N ILE A 343 -5.55 -6.82 -3.63
CA ILE A 343 -7.02 -6.82 -3.57
C ILE A 343 -7.58 -6.69 -2.13
N LEU A 344 -6.76 -6.95 -1.10
CA LEU A 344 -7.16 -6.81 0.30
C LEU A 344 -7.06 -5.35 0.79
N LEU A 345 -6.15 -4.54 0.22
CA LEU A 345 -5.92 -3.16 0.64
C LEU A 345 -7.20 -2.30 0.64
N PRO A 346 -8.02 -2.29 -0.43
CA PRO A 346 -9.27 -1.52 -0.48
C PRO A 346 -10.28 -1.84 0.63
N LEU A 347 -10.21 -3.02 1.25
CA LEU A 347 -11.14 -3.40 2.33
C LEU A 347 -10.86 -2.64 3.63
N LEU A 348 -9.65 -2.10 3.81
CA LEU A 348 -9.24 -1.48 5.06
C LEU A 348 -10.05 -0.22 5.40
N PRO A 349 -10.23 0.78 4.52
CA PRO A 349 -11.00 1.99 4.85
C PRO A 349 -12.41 1.73 5.39
N PRO A 350 -13.29 0.93 4.73
CA PRO A 350 -14.62 0.66 5.28
C PRO A 350 -14.57 -0.17 6.57
N LEU A 351 -13.66 -1.15 6.68
CA LEU A 351 -13.49 -1.95 7.91
C LEU A 351 -13.06 -1.10 9.10
N VAL A 352 -12.11 -0.19 8.89
CA VAL A 352 -11.60 0.73 9.92
C VAL A 352 -12.71 1.64 10.45
N ILE A 353 -13.58 2.14 9.56
CA ILE A 353 -14.70 2.98 9.96
C ILE A 353 -15.74 2.17 10.75
N LEU A 354 -16.09 0.97 10.29
CA LEU A 354 -16.97 0.07 11.05
C LEU A 354 -16.37 -0.26 12.42
N ALA A 355 -15.07 -0.53 12.48
CA ALA A 355 -14.34 -0.80 13.71
C ALA A 355 -14.42 0.36 14.70
N ALA A 356 -14.29 1.60 14.24
CA ALA A 356 -14.45 2.79 15.08
C ALA A 356 -15.83 2.86 15.72
N PHE A 357 -16.91 2.57 14.98
CA PHE A 357 -18.27 2.48 15.54
C PHE A 357 -18.51 1.25 16.44
N GLY A 358 -17.65 0.23 16.33
CA GLY A 358 -17.65 -0.94 17.21
C GLY A 358 -17.09 -0.67 18.59
N LEU A 359 -16.05 0.18 18.68
CA LEU A 359 -15.32 0.48 19.93
C LEU A 359 -16.23 0.82 21.13
N PRO A 360 -17.20 1.74 21.02
CA PRO A 360 -17.99 2.18 22.17
C PRO A 360 -19.06 1.16 22.60
N THR A 361 -19.34 0.16 21.75
CA THR A 361 -20.41 -0.82 21.97
C THR A 361 -19.93 -2.12 22.61
N MET A 362 -18.61 -2.32 22.73
CA MET A 362 -18.03 -3.54 23.31
C MET A 362 -17.91 -3.49 24.82
N LYS A 363 -17.90 -4.68 25.43
CA LYS A 363 -17.54 -4.84 26.85
C LYS A 363 -16.08 -4.45 27.05
N ARG A 364 -15.80 -3.76 28.16
CA ARG A 364 -14.43 -3.35 28.55
C ARG A 364 -13.43 -4.51 28.56
N GLY A 365 -13.86 -5.72 28.94
CA GLY A 365 -13.01 -6.91 28.96
C GLY A 365 -12.53 -7.34 27.56
N ALA A 366 -13.41 -7.33 26.55
CA ALA A 366 -13.04 -7.67 25.18
C ALA A 366 -12.05 -6.65 24.59
N ILE A 367 -12.31 -5.36 24.82
CA ILE A 367 -11.41 -4.28 24.43
C ILE A 367 -10.03 -4.47 25.07
N ASN A 368 -9.98 -4.71 26.38
CA ASN A 368 -8.72 -4.91 27.09
C ASN A 368 -7.97 -6.17 26.63
N ALA A 369 -8.66 -7.24 26.22
CA ALA A 369 -8.01 -8.45 25.73
C ALA A 369 -7.26 -8.20 24.41
N VAL A 370 -7.88 -7.50 23.46
CA VAL A 370 -7.24 -7.12 22.18
C VAL A 370 -6.06 -6.16 22.42
N ASP A 371 -6.23 -5.22 23.35
CA ASP A 371 -5.22 -4.25 23.75
C ASP A 371 -3.98 -4.96 24.34
N TRP A 372 -4.17 -5.86 25.31
CA TRP A 372 -3.09 -6.63 25.94
C TRP A 372 -2.38 -7.58 24.97
N PHE A 373 -3.14 -8.27 24.13
CA PHE A 373 -2.55 -9.12 23.08
C PHE A 373 -1.62 -8.31 22.18
N SER A 374 -2.06 -7.12 21.76
CA SER A 374 -1.26 -6.23 20.93
C SER A 374 0.01 -5.78 21.67
N VAL A 375 -0.10 -5.33 22.92
CA VAL A 375 1.06 -4.88 23.71
C VAL A 375 2.09 -5.98 23.90
N MET A 376 1.67 -7.17 24.34
CA MET A 376 2.59 -8.28 24.60
C MET A 376 3.30 -8.71 23.32
N THR A 377 2.54 -8.88 22.23
CA THR A 377 3.08 -9.34 20.95
C THR A 377 4.02 -8.30 20.35
N LEU A 378 3.62 -7.03 20.27
CA LEU A 378 4.42 -5.96 19.66
C LEU A 378 5.65 -5.63 20.51
N THR A 379 5.56 -5.70 21.84
CA THR A 379 6.74 -5.55 22.72
C THR A 379 7.71 -6.72 22.55
N ALA A 380 7.21 -7.95 22.46
CA ALA A 380 8.05 -9.12 22.19
C ALA A 380 8.74 -9.02 20.81
N CYS A 381 8.02 -8.57 19.77
CA CYS A 381 8.59 -8.29 18.45
C CYS A 381 9.68 -7.21 18.52
N ALA A 382 9.42 -6.07 19.17
CA ALA A 382 10.40 -4.99 19.32
C ALA A 382 11.66 -5.47 20.08
N ALA A 383 11.48 -6.23 21.16
CA ALA A 383 12.58 -6.83 21.91
C ALA A 383 13.40 -7.80 21.05
N PHE A 384 12.74 -8.61 20.21
CA PHE A 384 13.43 -9.49 19.27
C PHE A 384 14.19 -8.71 18.19
N ILE A 385 13.63 -7.63 17.64
CA ILE A 385 14.30 -6.76 16.66
C ILE A 385 15.59 -6.18 17.26
N TRP A 386 15.55 -5.71 18.51
CA TRP A 386 16.72 -5.24 19.25
C TRP A 386 17.74 -6.35 19.49
N LEU A 387 17.32 -7.49 20.03
CA LEU A 387 18.20 -8.63 20.32
C LEU A 387 18.92 -9.09 19.07
N ALA A 388 18.21 -9.23 17.96
CA ALA A 388 18.78 -9.66 16.70
C ALA A 388 19.68 -8.59 16.07
N TRP A 389 19.39 -7.29 16.26
CA TRP A 389 20.28 -6.21 15.84
C TRP A 389 21.58 -6.20 16.65
N ILE A 390 21.50 -6.35 17.99
CA ILE A 390 22.68 -6.47 18.87
C ILE A 390 23.52 -7.67 18.46
N ALA A 391 22.88 -8.81 18.17
CA ALA A 391 23.58 -10.01 17.69
C ALA A 391 24.28 -9.78 16.34
N LYS A 392 23.63 -9.05 15.41
CA LYS A 392 24.21 -8.69 14.11
C LYS A 392 25.45 -7.80 14.29
N GLU A 393 25.38 -6.75 15.11
CA GLU A 393 26.48 -5.79 15.30
C GLU A 393 27.62 -6.32 16.17
N SER A 394 27.31 -7.00 17.29
CA SER A 394 28.31 -7.46 18.26
C SER A 394 28.79 -8.90 18.06
N GLY A 395 28.04 -9.71 17.30
CA GLY A 395 28.25 -11.15 17.19
C GLY A 395 27.66 -11.98 18.34
N TRP A 396 27.05 -11.36 19.36
CA TRP A 396 26.44 -12.07 20.50
C TRP A 396 24.95 -11.72 20.67
N PRO A 397 24.03 -12.71 20.84
CA PRO A 397 24.27 -14.15 20.92
C PRO A 397 24.69 -14.79 19.58
N ALA A 398 25.72 -15.65 19.62
CA ALA A 398 26.37 -16.21 18.43
C ALA A 398 25.42 -16.95 17.47
N GLN A 399 24.42 -17.66 18.02
CA GLN A 399 23.48 -18.41 17.18
C GLN A 399 22.55 -17.49 16.38
N ILE A 400 22.12 -16.37 16.98
CA ILE A 400 21.28 -15.39 16.29
C ILE A 400 22.11 -14.70 15.21
N ALA A 401 23.32 -14.26 15.55
CA ALA A 401 24.25 -13.66 14.60
C ALA A 401 24.50 -14.58 13.39
N LYS A 402 24.83 -15.86 13.65
CA LYS A 402 25.05 -16.87 12.60
C LYS A 402 23.83 -17.04 11.69
N ASN A 403 22.62 -17.05 12.25
CA ASN A 403 21.40 -17.14 11.46
C ASN A 403 21.17 -15.91 10.57
N VAL A 404 21.46 -14.71 11.09
CA VAL A 404 21.35 -13.45 10.32
C VAL A 404 22.34 -13.44 9.15
N TYR A 405 23.60 -13.79 9.37
CA TYR A 405 24.61 -13.84 8.30
C TYR A 405 24.40 -15.00 7.30
N LYS A 406 23.76 -16.10 7.73
CA LYS A 406 23.36 -17.19 6.83
C LYS A 406 22.30 -16.74 5.80
N LEU A 407 21.49 -15.74 6.14
CA LEU A 407 20.44 -15.17 5.28
C LEU A 407 20.96 -14.06 4.36
N ALA A 408 22.09 -13.44 4.71
CA ALA A 408 22.73 -12.39 3.93
C ALA A 408 24.27 -12.62 3.88
N PRO A 409 24.73 -13.62 3.11
CA PRO A 409 26.16 -13.92 3.03
C PRO A 409 26.92 -12.74 2.43
N GLY A 410 28.06 -12.39 3.03
CA GLY A 410 28.90 -11.27 2.59
C GLY A 410 28.46 -9.89 3.08
N PHE A 411 27.33 -9.79 3.79
CA PHE A 411 26.91 -8.53 4.41
C PHE A 411 27.90 -8.08 5.49
N LYS A 412 28.33 -6.83 5.43
CA LYS A 412 29.16 -6.19 6.46
C LYS A 412 28.27 -5.22 7.26
N PRO A 413 28.27 -5.30 8.61
CA PRO A 413 27.53 -4.34 9.43
C PRO A 413 28.01 -2.92 9.21
N GLU A 414 27.05 -2.01 9.10
CA GLU A 414 27.27 -0.57 9.01
C GLU A 414 26.60 0.08 10.22
N PHE A 415 27.41 0.59 11.15
CA PHE A 415 26.91 1.26 12.33
C PHE A 415 26.53 2.71 12.02
N ASN A 416 25.28 3.07 12.28
CA ASN A 416 24.77 4.43 12.12
C ASN A 416 24.26 4.98 13.45
N LEU A 417 24.98 5.95 14.02
CA LEU A 417 24.66 6.55 15.31
C LEU A 417 23.30 7.28 15.30
N ILE A 418 22.95 7.95 14.20
CA ILE A 418 21.68 8.68 14.08
C ILE A 418 20.52 7.69 14.11
N ALA A 419 20.62 6.58 13.37
CA ALA A 419 19.62 5.51 13.38
C ALA A 419 19.44 4.91 14.79
N LEU A 420 20.55 4.71 15.52
CA LEU A 420 20.53 4.21 16.90
C LEU A 420 19.79 5.17 17.84
N VAL A 421 20.09 6.48 17.77
CA VAL A 421 19.43 7.50 18.61
C VAL A 421 17.92 7.52 18.36
N ILE A 422 17.50 7.49 17.09
CA ILE A 422 16.07 7.46 16.72
C ILE A 422 15.39 6.19 17.27
N ALA A 423 16.03 5.03 17.14
CA ALA A 423 15.52 3.77 17.65
C ALA A 423 15.38 3.75 19.19
N LEU A 424 16.34 4.33 19.90
CA LEU A 424 16.29 4.49 21.36
C LEU A 424 15.15 5.42 21.77
N LEU A 425 15.01 6.58 21.13
CA LEU A 425 13.92 7.52 21.39
C LEU A 425 12.54 6.88 21.15
N GLY A 426 12.38 6.13 20.06
CA GLY A 426 11.16 5.39 19.77
C GLY A 426 10.83 4.34 20.85
N SER A 427 11.85 3.62 21.31
CA SER A 427 11.72 2.60 22.37
C SER A 427 11.36 3.22 23.73
N ILE A 428 11.98 4.36 24.09
CA ILE A 428 11.64 5.13 25.30
C ILE A 428 10.18 5.61 25.21
N PHE A 429 9.77 6.16 24.07
CA PHE A 429 8.39 6.62 23.87
C PHE A 429 7.39 5.48 24.04
N TRP A 430 7.69 4.29 23.52
CA TRP A 430 6.86 3.11 23.74
C TRP A 430 6.74 2.73 25.21
N ILE A 431 7.84 2.70 25.96
CA ILE A 431 7.84 2.41 27.40
C ILE A 431 6.99 3.45 28.15
N LEU A 432 7.14 4.74 27.83
CA LEU A 432 6.34 5.82 28.41
C LEU A 432 4.85 5.64 28.09
N LEU A 433 4.51 5.25 26.86
CA LEU A 433 3.15 5.02 26.41
C LEU A 433 2.50 3.82 27.12
N VAL A 434 3.23 2.72 27.29
CA VAL A 434 2.80 1.55 28.07
C VAL A 434 2.66 1.90 29.56
N ASN A 435 3.60 2.66 30.14
CA ASN A 435 3.53 3.09 31.54
C ASN A 435 2.34 4.04 31.78
N TRP A 436 2.09 4.97 30.85
CA TRP A 436 0.91 5.83 30.88
C TRP A 436 -0.39 5.02 30.89
N ARG A 437 -0.45 3.94 30.11
CA ARG A 437 -1.60 3.02 30.08
C ARG A 437 -1.83 2.33 31.43
N LEU A 438 -0.75 1.89 32.10
CA LEU A 438 -0.81 1.14 33.35
C LEU A 438 -1.11 2.03 34.57
N SER A 439 -0.57 3.26 34.59
CA SER A 439 -0.58 4.12 35.78
C SER A 439 -1.87 4.95 35.97
N ARG A 440 -2.68 5.20 34.94
CA ARG A 440 -3.69 6.30 34.99
C ARG A 440 -5.16 5.93 34.76
N ARG A 441 -5.54 4.64 34.58
CA ARG A 441 -6.91 4.19 34.23
C ARG A 441 -7.73 5.19 33.37
N PRO A 442 -7.19 5.76 32.26
CA PRO A 442 -7.87 6.85 31.56
C PRO A 442 -9.18 6.35 30.92
N ALA A 443 -10.24 7.17 30.99
CA ALA A 443 -11.60 6.84 30.55
C ALA A 443 -11.83 6.98 29.04
N VAL A 444 -10.80 7.31 28.26
CA VAL A 444 -10.90 7.69 26.84
C VAL A 444 -11.05 6.47 25.91
N LEU A 445 -11.92 6.59 24.91
CA LEU A 445 -12.28 5.50 23.98
C LEU A 445 -11.13 5.06 23.06
N TRP A 446 -10.32 6.01 22.56
CA TRP A 446 -9.21 5.72 21.64
C TRP A 446 -8.07 4.92 22.28
N ARG A 447 -8.07 4.78 23.61
CA ARG A 447 -7.08 4.01 24.38
C ARG A 447 -6.91 2.59 23.86
N ALA A 448 -8.00 1.97 23.44
CA ALA A 448 -8.04 0.60 22.95
C ALA A 448 -7.15 0.31 21.75
N VAL A 449 -6.76 1.34 21.00
CA VAL A 449 -6.08 1.18 19.70
C VAL A 449 -4.75 1.94 19.63
N VAL A 450 -4.51 2.91 20.51
CA VAL A 450 -3.21 3.62 20.58
C VAL A 450 -2.04 2.67 20.81
N LEU A 451 -2.20 1.63 21.64
CA LEU A 451 -1.14 0.66 21.87
C LEU A 451 -0.86 -0.21 20.64
N SER A 452 -1.91 -0.66 19.96
CA SER A 452 -1.77 -1.47 18.75
C SER A 452 -1.05 -0.70 17.64
N SER A 453 -1.52 0.52 17.35
CA SER A 453 -0.87 1.40 16.37
C SER A 453 0.54 1.83 16.78
N GLY A 454 0.74 2.22 18.04
CA GLY A 454 2.05 2.61 18.56
C GLY A 454 3.09 1.49 18.48
N GLY A 455 2.69 0.24 18.75
CA GLY A 455 3.62 -0.89 18.69
C GLY A 455 3.96 -1.29 17.25
N VAL A 456 3.01 -1.16 16.32
CA VAL A 456 3.28 -1.34 14.88
C VAL A 456 4.25 -0.25 14.39
N ILE A 457 4.01 1.01 14.75
CA ILE A 457 4.90 2.14 14.44
C ILE A 457 6.30 1.89 15.01
N LEU A 458 6.41 1.43 16.26
CA LEU A 458 7.70 1.11 16.87
C LEU A 458 8.43 0.02 16.09
N CYS A 459 7.79 -1.12 15.84
CA CYS A 459 8.41 -2.23 15.11
C CYS A 459 8.89 -1.79 13.73
N TRP A 460 8.07 -1.01 13.01
CA TRP A 460 8.42 -0.46 11.71
C TRP A 460 9.58 0.53 11.78
N LEU A 461 9.55 1.45 12.75
CA LEU A 461 10.63 2.41 13.00
C LEU A 461 11.95 1.70 13.31
N LEU A 462 11.94 0.66 14.15
CA LEU A 462 13.13 -0.13 14.46
C LEU A 462 13.67 -0.87 13.22
N LEU A 463 12.79 -1.44 12.39
CA LEU A 463 13.20 -2.12 11.16
C LEU A 463 13.78 -1.15 10.12
N THR A 464 13.16 0.01 9.96
CA THR A 464 13.56 1.02 8.96
C THR A 464 14.68 1.94 9.43
N THR A 465 15.16 1.78 10.66
CA THR A 465 16.37 2.44 11.17
C THR A 465 17.51 1.44 11.34
N LEU A 466 17.37 0.50 12.27
CA LEU A 466 18.43 -0.43 12.67
C LEU A 466 18.73 -1.52 11.62
N TRP A 467 17.70 -1.95 10.89
CA TRP A 467 17.80 -3.04 9.92
C TRP A 467 17.86 -2.59 8.46
N LEU A 468 17.67 -1.30 8.19
CA LEU A 468 17.59 -0.78 6.82
C LEU A 468 18.79 -1.18 5.93
N PRO A 469 20.06 -1.09 6.36
CA PRO A 469 21.19 -1.51 5.52
C PRO A 469 21.14 -3.00 5.17
N TRP A 470 20.78 -3.85 6.14
CA TRP A 470 20.63 -5.29 5.92
C TRP A 470 19.47 -5.59 4.96
N ILE A 471 18.34 -4.89 5.10
CA ILE A 471 17.18 -5.07 4.23
C ILE A 471 17.50 -4.59 2.81
N ASN A 472 18.19 -3.46 2.64
CA ASN A 472 18.65 -2.99 1.33
C ASN A 472 19.57 -4.03 0.70
N TYR A 473 20.58 -4.54 1.40
CA TYR A 473 21.45 -5.59 0.89
C TYR A 473 20.66 -6.84 0.44
N SER A 474 19.61 -7.19 1.19
CA SER A 474 18.83 -8.41 0.95
C SER A 474 17.74 -8.26 -0.12
N LYS A 475 17.23 -7.04 -0.35
CA LYS A 475 16.09 -6.78 -1.26
C LYS A 475 16.45 -5.98 -2.51
N SER A 476 17.50 -5.17 -2.46
CA SER A 476 17.97 -4.34 -3.57
C SER A 476 18.70 -5.18 -4.61
N TYR A 477 18.65 -4.73 -5.86
CA TYR A 477 19.46 -5.25 -6.96
C TYR A 477 20.70 -4.39 -7.23
N ALA A 478 20.95 -3.33 -6.46
CA ALA A 478 22.09 -2.41 -6.67
C ALA A 478 23.45 -3.13 -6.72
N GLY A 479 23.70 -4.06 -5.79
CA GLY A 479 24.95 -4.83 -5.75
C GLY A 479 25.14 -5.76 -6.94
N VAL A 480 24.06 -6.29 -7.51
CA VAL A 480 24.09 -7.12 -8.72
C VAL A 480 24.29 -6.23 -9.96
N ALA A 481 23.62 -5.08 -10.01
CA ALA A 481 23.77 -4.10 -11.08
C ALA A 481 25.24 -3.62 -11.20
N ALA A 482 25.88 -3.31 -10.07
CA ALA A 482 27.28 -2.90 -10.02
C ALA A 482 28.23 -4.01 -10.53
N GLN A 483 27.94 -5.28 -10.22
CA GLN A 483 28.73 -6.40 -10.75
C GLN A 483 28.57 -6.55 -12.27
N ILE A 484 27.36 -6.37 -12.80
CA ILE A 484 27.12 -6.44 -14.24
C ILE A 484 27.84 -5.29 -14.96
N ASP A 485 27.75 -4.06 -14.45
CA ASP A 485 28.40 -2.88 -15.03
C ASP A 485 29.92 -3.04 -15.12
N GLN A 486 30.55 -3.68 -14.12
CA GLN A 486 31.99 -3.99 -14.13
C GLN A 486 32.42 -4.98 -15.22
N HIS A 487 31.49 -5.78 -15.77
CA HIS A 487 31.78 -6.77 -16.81
C HIS A 487 31.30 -6.33 -18.21
N LEU A 488 30.63 -5.18 -18.30
CA LEU A 488 30.28 -4.55 -19.57
C LEU A 488 31.44 -3.68 -20.08
N PRO A 489 31.59 -3.53 -21.40
CA PRO A 489 32.59 -2.62 -21.96
C PRO A 489 32.27 -1.17 -21.59
N ALA A 490 33.32 -0.32 -21.56
CA ALA A 490 33.18 1.10 -21.25
C ALA A 490 32.23 1.84 -22.21
N VAL A 491 32.20 1.42 -23.49
CA VAL A 491 31.19 1.87 -24.45
C VAL A 491 29.96 0.97 -24.28
N LYS A 492 28.94 1.52 -23.63
CA LYS A 492 27.71 0.77 -23.34
C LYS A 492 26.93 0.50 -24.63
N GLN A 493 27.01 -0.75 -25.10
CA GLN A 493 26.25 -1.28 -26.23
C GLN A 493 24.97 -1.95 -25.75
N CYS A 494 23.99 -2.13 -26.65
CA CYS A 494 22.70 -2.74 -26.33
C CYS A 494 22.84 -4.09 -25.58
N VAL A 495 21.94 -4.33 -24.62
CA VAL A 495 21.80 -5.59 -23.89
C VAL A 495 20.40 -6.18 -24.09
N ASP A 496 20.32 -7.34 -24.73
CA ASP A 496 19.11 -8.17 -24.79
C ASP A 496 18.84 -8.83 -23.43
N THR A 497 17.58 -9.11 -23.10
CA THR A 497 17.25 -9.68 -21.79
C THR A 497 15.87 -10.32 -21.70
N ASN A 498 15.74 -11.28 -20.77
CA ASN A 498 14.46 -11.82 -20.29
C ASN A 498 14.16 -11.41 -18.83
N VAL A 499 14.94 -10.49 -18.24
CA VAL A 499 14.81 -10.14 -16.82
C VAL A 499 13.44 -9.54 -16.52
N GLY A 500 12.94 -9.80 -15.31
CA GLY A 500 11.66 -9.27 -14.87
C GLY A 500 11.62 -7.73 -14.73
N PRO A 501 10.43 -7.14 -14.58
CA PRO A 501 10.23 -5.69 -14.46
C PRO A 501 11.08 -5.02 -13.38
N ALA A 502 11.12 -5.60 -12.17
CA ALA A 502 11.87 -5.07 -11.04
C ALA A 502 13.38 -5.07 -11.28
N GLN A 503 13.89 -6.16 -11.88
CA GLN A 503 15.28 -6.33 -12.26
C GLN A 503 15.67 -5.33 -13.35
N ARG A 504 14.87 -5.22 -14.43
CA ARG A 504 15.12 -4.27 -15.52
C ARG A 504 15.20 -2.83 -15.01
N ALA A 505 14.25 -2.42 -14.16
CA ALA A 505 14.24 -1.11 -13.53
C ALA A 505 15.53 -0.86 -12.72
N SER A 506 15.88 -1.81 -11.87
CA SER A 506 17.03 -1.67 -10.97
C SER A 506 18.36 -1.67 -11.73
N PHE A 507 18.51 -2.53 -12.73
CA PHE A 507 19.71 -2.65 -13.53
C PHE A 507 19.91 -1.45 -14.46
N ALA A 508 18.83 -0.92 -15.03
CA ALA A 508 18.90 0.33 -15.79
C ALA A 508 19.30 1.51 -14.91
N TYR A 509 18.72 1.64 -13.71
CA TYR A 509 19.01 2.75 -12.81
C TYR A 509 20.40 2.66 -12.16
N PHE A 510 20.71 1.55 -11.48
CA PHE A 510 21.96 1.42 -10.73
C PHE A 510 23.18 1.07 -11.59
N GLY A 511 22.97 0.27 -12.65
CA GLY A 511 24.05 -0.17 -13.54
C GLY A 511 24.13 0.63 -14.84
N GLY A 512 23.19 1.54 -15.10
CA GLY A 512 23.12 2.26 -16.38
C GLY A 512 23.09 1.32 -17.59
N ILE A 513 22.47 0.14 -17.47
CA ILE A 513 22.48 -0.88 -18.51
C ILE A 513 21.55 -0.46 -19.66
N PRO A 514 22.06 -0.31 -20.89
CA PRO A 514 21.24 0.07 -22.05
C PRO A 514 20.50 -1.16 -22.59
N PHE A 515 19.32 -1.43 -22.06
CA PHE A 515 18.50 -2.52 -22.57
C PHE A 515 18.01 -2.24 -23.99
N GLY A 516 17.94 -3.29 -24.82
CA GLY A 516 17.38 -3.21 -26.15
C GLY A 516 15.92 -2.75 -26.14
N GLU A 517 15.61 -1.88 -27.10
CA GLU A 517 14.24 -1.45 -27.37
C GLU A 517 13.45 -2.58 -28.02
N TYR A 518 12.12 -2.56 -27.85
CA TYR A 518 11.25 -3.55 -28.46
C TYR A 518 11.35 -3.50 -29.99
N GLY A 519 11.82 -4.59 -30.60
CA GLY A 519 11.98 -4.70 -32.05
C GLY A 519 13.36 -4.33 -32.59
N GLN A 520 14.33 -3.96 -31.74
CA GLN A 520 15.74 -3.90 -32.17
C GLN A 520 16.30 -5.33 -32.33
N PRO A 521 16.71 -5.74 -33.54
CA PRO A 521 17.25 -7.07 -33.73
C PRO A 521 18.73 -7.11 -33.32
N HIS A 522 19.05 -8.07 -32.43
CA HIS A 522 20.39 -8.59 -32.14
C HIS A 522 21.34 -7.65 -31.40
N CYS A 523 21.26 -7.65 -30.08
CA CYS A 523 22.23 -6.96 -29.25
C CYS A 523 23.52 -7.78 -29.06
N ASP A 524 24.65 -7.08 -28.89
CA ASP A 524 25.97 -7.68 -28.71
C ASP A 524 26.10 -8.38 -27.35
N PHE A 525 25.25 -8.01 -26.39
CA PHE A 525 25.21 -8.59 -25.05
C PHE A 525 23.83 -9.15 -24.74
N LEU A 526 23.80 -10.18 -23.90
CA LEU A 526 22.58 -10.80 -23.38
C LEU A 526 22.69 -10.93 -21.86
N LEU A 527 21.76 -10.33 -21.14
CA LEU A 527 21.57 -10.53 -19.71
C LEU A 527 20.39 -11.48 -19.49
N TYR A 528 20.69 -12.70 -19.11
CA TYR A 528 19.68 -13.74 -18.92
C TYR A 528 19.44 -14.03 -17.44
N GLN A 529 18.18 -14.01 -17.03
CA GLN A 529 17.71 -14.42 -15.71
C GLN A 529 17.14 -15.83 -15.78
N ASP A 530 17.55 -16.66 -14.83
CA ASP A 530 17.05 -18.01 -14.69
C ASP A 530 17.11 -18.53 -13.25
N ASN A 531 16.91 -19.84 -13.10
CA ASN A 531 17.00 -20.52 -11.83
C ASN A 531 18.25 -21.41 -11.79
N ILE A 532 18.94 -21.47 -10.64
CA ILE A 532 20.13 -22.31 -10.46
C ILE A 532 19.87 -23.79 -10.73
N SER A 533 18.63 -24.27 -10.53
CA SER A 533 18.23 -25.64 -10.85
C SER A 533 18.22 -25.96 -12.34
N VAL A 534 18.20 -24.95 -13.22
CA VAL A 534 18.28 -25.13 -14.66
C VAL A 534 19.72 -25.44 -15.06
N LYS A 535 19.93 -26.66 -15.56
CA LYS A 535 21.26 -27.17 -15.95
C LYS A 535 21.54 -27.12 -17.45
N SER A 536 20.50 -26.98 -18.28
CA SER A 536 20.62 -26.90 -19.73
C SER A 536 20.39 -25.47 -20.22
N ASP A 537 21.20 -25.06 -21.19
CA ASP A 537 21.11 -23.75 -21.85
C ASP A 537 20.21 -23.78 -23.11
N ASP A 538 19.61 -24.93 -23.43
CA ASP A 538 18.78 -25.10 -24.64
C ASP A 538 17.61 -24.12 -24.71
N ALA A 539 17.07 -23.69 -23.57
CA ALA A 539 16.01 -22.69 -23.51
C ALA A 539 16.52 -21.30 -23.95
N ILE A 540 17.75 -20.95 -23.55
CA ILE A 540 18.39 -19.68 -23.90
C ILE A 540 18.59 -19.60 -25.40
N TRP A 541 19.15 -20.65 -26.01
CA TRP A 541 19.49 -20.66 -27.44
C TRP A 541 18.26 -20.73 -28.35
N ARG A 542 17.13 -21.27 -27.83
CA ARG A 542 15.84 -21.22 -28.51
C ARG A 542 15.27 -19.81 -28.59
N GLU A 543 15.40 -19.04 -27.51
CA GLU A 543 14.89 -17.67 -27.41
C GLU A 543 15.85 -16.64 -28.04
N PHE A 544 17.14 -16.74 -27.72
CA PHE A 544 18.20 -15.84 -28.13
C PHE A 544 19.20 -16.56 -29.05
N LYS A 545 18.86 -16.65 -30.33
CA LYS A 545 19.74 -17.25 -31.34
C LYS A 545 21.05 -16.49 -31.48
N GLY A 546 22.16 -17.22 -31.44
CA GLY A 546 23.51 -16.68 -31.62
C GLY A 546 24.55 -17.55 -30.94
N ASN A 547 25.82 -17.28 -31.24
CA ASN A 547 26.94 -17.84 -30.50
C ASN A 547 27.28 -16.90 -29.34
N TRP A 548 27.22 -17.42 -28.11
CA TRP A 548 27.30 -16.61 -26.90
C TRP A 548 28.43 -17.10 -26.01
N GLN A 549 29.26 -16.18 -25.55
CA GLN A 549 30.31 -16.40 -24.56
C GLN A 549 29.84 -15.91 -23.19
N LEU A 550 29.87 -16.77 -22.18
CA LEU A 550 29.59 -16.36 -20.81
C LEU A 550 30.71 -15.44 -20.30
N LEU A 551 30.35 -14.21 -19.91
CA LEU A 551 31.26 -13.24 -19.31
C LEU A 551 31.18 -13.24 -17.79
N TRP A 552 29.97 -13.38 -17.26
CA TRP A 552 29.74 -13.27 -15.83
C TRP A 552 28.49 -14.03 -15.40
N THR A 553 28.52 -14.54 -14.17
CA THR A 553 27.34 -15.05 -13.49
C THR A 553 27.30 -14.57 -12.06
N GLY A 554 26.10 -14.25 -11.58
CA GLY A 554 25.89 -13.89 -10.19
C GLY A 554 24.42 -13.92 -9.81
N ARG A 555 24.15 -13.51 -8.57
CA ARG A 555 22.82 -13.50 -8.00
C ARG A 555 22.75 -12.53 -6.84
N ARG A 556 21.53 -12.19 -6.44
CA ARG A 556 21.34 -11.50 -5.16
C ARG A 556 21.71 -12.44 -4.01
N PRO A 557 22.54 -12.02 -3.03
CA PRO A 557 23.01 -12.89 -1.95
C PRO A 557 21.91 -13.58 -1.14
N SER A 558 20.77 -12.92 -0.96
CA SER A 558 19.63 -13.45 -0.20
C SER A 558 18.66 -14.31 -1.01
N ASP A 559 18.83 -14.38 -2.34
CA ASP A 559 18.01 -15.23 -3.21
C ASP A 559 18.83 -16.43 -3.68
N ARG A 560 18.43 -17.63 -3.24
CA ARG A 560 19.21 -18.84 -3.52
C ARG A 560 18.89 -19.45 -4.86
N ASP A 561 17.75 -19.11 -5.43
CA ASP A 561 17.21 -19.78 -6.61
C ASP A 561 17.44 -18.92 -7.85
N GLU A 562 17.38 -17.59 -7.71
CA GLU A 562 17.65 -16.63 -8.79
C GLU A 562 19.11 -16.66 -9.23
N ARG A 563 19.34 -16.62 -10.55
CA ARG A 563 20.65 -16.48 -11.17
C ARG A 563 20.56 -15.54 -12.37
N PHE A 564 21.61 -14.72 -12.53
CA PHE A 564 21.83 -13.86 -13.67
C PHE A 564 23.11 -14.29 -14.38
N ARG A 565 23.08 -14.23 -15.72
CA ARG A 565 24.18 -14.62 -16.59
C ARG A 565 24.33 -13.57 -17.67
N LEU A 566 25.51 -12.97 -17.77
CA LEU A 566 25.87 -12.00 -18.79
C LEU A 566 26.67 -12.72 -19.88
N TYR A 567 26.20 -12.61 -21.11
CA TYR A 567 26.83 -13.18 -22.29
C TYR A 567 27.24 -12.09 -23.27
N ARG A 568 28.29 -12.35 -24.04
CA ARG A 568 28.70 -11.58 -25.21
C ARG A 568 28.51 -12.41 -26.46
N ARG A 569 27.96 -11.82 -27.50
CA ARG A 569 27.84 -12.43 -28.81
C ARG A 569 29.22 -12.54 -29.45
N ILE A 570 29.56 -13.73 -29.91
CA ILE A 570 30.72 -13.97 -30.77
C ILE A 570 30.19 -13.96 -32.20
N SER A 571 30.71 -13.07 -33.04
CA SER A 571 30.51 -13.14 -34.49
C SER A 571 31.14 -14.44 -35.00
N ASN A 572 30.38 -15.23 -35.77
CA ASN A 572 31.01 -16.26 -36.61
C ASN A 572 31.79 -15.59 -37.74
#